data_AF-A0A126NZB5-F1
#
_entry.id   AF-A0A126NZB5-F1
#
_cell.length_a   1.000
_cell.length_b   1.000
_cell.length_c   1.000
_cell.angle_alpha   90.00
_cell.angle_beta   90.00
_cell.angle_gamma   90.00
#
_symmetry.space_group_name_H-M   'P 1'
#
loop_
_entity.id
_entity.type
_entity.pdbx_description
1 polymer ?
#
loop_
_entity_poly.entity_id
_entity_poly.type
_entity_poly.pdbx_seq_one_letter_code
_entity_poly.pdbx_strand_id
1 'polypeptide(L)' 'MELEMADAVDNLEDRIAMARRNIEDLTAQATGASGAAAEESIAARLNEQQDRLNALLKQQEIQERDGAA' A
#
# COMPACT_ATOMS: atom_id res chain seq x y z
N MET A 1 -5.83 -25.32 -9.71
CA MET A 1 -4.65 -24.57 -9.25
C MET A 1 -4.59 -23.18 -9.92
N GLU A 2 -4.90 -23.04 -11.23
CA GLU A 2 -4.98 -21.71 -11.90
C GLU A 2 -5.98 -20.71 -11.26
N LEU A 3 -7.15 -21.18 -10.81
CA LEU A 3 -8.16 -20.30 -10.18
C LEU A 3 -7.73 -19.72 -8.82
N GLU A 4 -6.81 -20.38 -8.10
CA GLU A 4 -6.36 -19.95 -6.77
C GLU A 4 -5.25 -18.90 -6.87
N MET A 5 -4.44 -18.94 -7.95
CA MET A 5 -3.41 -17.94 -8.22
C MET A 5 -4.00 -16.63 -8.75
N ALA A 6 -5.02 -16.70 -9.61
CA ALA A 6 -5.70 -15.50 -10.10
C ALA A 6 -6.36 -14.70 -8.97
N ASP A 7 -7.06 -15.37 -8.05
CA ASP A 7 -7.68 -14.72 -6.87
C ASP A 7 -6.62 -14.11 -5.93
N ALA A 8 -5.45 -14.74 -5.80
CA ALA A 8 -4.34 -14.21 -5.01
C ALA A 8 -3.69 -12.96 -5.63
N VAL A 9 -3.65 -12.88 -6.97
CA VAL A 9 -3.15 -11.70 -7.71
C VAL A 9 -4.14 -10.55 -7.60
N ASP A 10 -5.42 -10.80 -7.90
CA ASP A 10 -6.48 -9.77 -7.80
C ASP A 10 -6.56 -9.21 -6.37
N ASN A 11 -6.47 -10.09 -5.35
CA ASN A 11 -6.42 -9.66 -3.95
C ASN A 11 -5.18 -8.80 -3.63
N LEU A 12 -4.03 -9.09 -4.24
CA LEU A 12 -2.81 -8.33 -4.04
C LEU A 12 -2.91 -6.94 -4.67
N GLU A 13 -3.41 -6.84 -5.90
CA GLU A 13 -3.63 -5.57 -6.59
C GLU A 13 -4.63 -4.68 -5.85
N ASP A 14 -5.73 -5.26 -5.36
CA ASP A 14 -6.71 -4.54 -4.52
C ASP A 14 -6.05 -3.97 -3.25
N ARG A 15 -5.21 -4.76 -2.58
CA ARG A 15 -4.49 -4.32 -1.38
C ARG A 15 -3.50 -3.21 -1.68
N ILE A 16 -2.84 -3.24 -2.85
CA ILE A 16 -1.95 -2.18 -3.32
C ILE A 16 -2.75 -0.90 -3.58
N ALA A 17 -3.88 -1.00 -4.28
CA ALA A 17 -4.76 0.13 -4.57
C ALA A 17 -5.28 0.79 -3.28
N MET A 18 -5.70 -0.02 -2.31
CA MET A 18 -6.11 0.47 -0.98
C MET A 18 -4.97 1.19 -0.24
N ALA A 19 -3.76 0.62 -0.25
CA ALA A 19 -2.61 1.24 0.41
C ALA A 19 -2.26 2.60 -0.20
N ARG A 20 -2.26 2.71 -1.54
CA ARG A 20 -2.04 3.96 -2.27
C ARG A 20 -3.10 5.01 -1.94
N ARG A 21 -4.38 4.62 -1.94
CA ARG A 21 -5.49 5.52 -1.58
C ARG A 21 -5.36 6.05 -0.16
N ASN A 22 -5.00 5.20 0.79
CA ASN A 22 -4.77 5.63 2.17
C ASN A 22 -3.61 6.64 2.29
N ILE A 23 -2.54 6.47 1.49
CA ILE A 23 -1.42 7.44 1.45
C ILE A 23 -1.90 8.79 0.89
N GLU A 24 -2.68 8.78 -0.19
CA GLU A 24 -3.27 9.99 -0.77
C GLU A 24 -4.16 10.73 0.25
N ASP A 25 -5.06 10.01 0.91
CA ASP A 25 -5.95 10.55 1.93
C ASP A 25 -5.18 11.11 3.13
N LEU A 26 -4.11 10.45 3.57
CA LEU A 26 -3.24 10.94 4.66
C LEU A 26 -2.42 12.17 4.24
N THR A 27 -1.97 12.22 2.98
CA THR A 27 -1.25 13.38 2.43
C THR A 27 -2.16 14.60 2.33
N ALA A 28 -3.42 14.40 1.91
CA ALA A 28 -4.42 15.46 1.91
C ALA A 28 -4.72 15.95 3.34
N GLN A 29 -4.85 15.04 4.30
CA GLN A 29 -5.01 15.39 5.72
C GLN A 29 -3.81 16.16 6.27
N ALA A 30 -2.57 15.79 5.91
CA ALA A 30 -1.37 16.50 6.33
C ALA A 30 -1.38 17.98 5.89
N THR A 31 -1.93 18.25 4.70
CA THR A 31 -2.05 19.61 4.14
C THR A 31 -3.05 20.47 4.90
N GLY A 32 -4.09 19.85 5.48
CA GLY A 32 -5.11 20.54 6.29
C GLY A 32 -4.88 20.50 7.80
N ALA A 33 -3.92 19.69 8.26
CA ALA A 33 -3.59 19.57 9.67
C ALA A 33 -2.83 20.81 10.16
N SER A 34 -2.98 21.13 11.44
CA SER A 34 -2.21 22.20 12.08
C SER A 34 -1.80 21.77 13.47
N GLY A 35 -0.51 21.89 13.76
CA GLY A 35 0.06 21.60 15.07
C GLY A 35 0.91 20.33 15.09
N ALA A 36 2.03 20.41 15.80
CA ALA A 36 3.09 19.41 15.78
C ALA A 36 2.63 17.97 16.07
N ALA A 37 1.73 17.79 17.05
CA ALA A 37 1.23 16.46 17.40
C ALA A 37 0.37 15.82 16.28
N ALA A 38 -0.41 16.63 15.55
CA ALA A 38 -1.22 16.14 14.44
C ALA A 38 -0.32 15.80 13.24
N GLU A 39 0.64 16.66 12.92
CA GLU A 39 1.64 16.44 11.86
C GLU A 39 2.47 15.18 12.12
N GLU A 40 2.97 14.98 13.35
CA GLU A 40 3.75 13.80 13.73
C GLU A 40 2.91 12.51 13.67
N SER A 41 1.65 12.57 14.13
CA SER A 41 0.75 11.41 14.02
C SER A 41 0.44 11.05 12.57
N ILE A 42 0.27 12.03 11.68
CA ILE A 42 0.02 11.77 10.25
C ILE A 42 1.28 11.23 9.58
N ALA A 43 2.45 11.81 9.89
CA ALA A 43 3.74 11.32 9.38
C ALA A 43 4.01 9.86 9.78
N ALA A 44 3.74 9.49 11.04
CA ALA A 44 3.89 8.12 11.50
C ALA A 44 3.01 7.14 10.71
N ARG A 45 1.74 7.51 10.46
CA ARG A 45 0.80 6.70 9.67
C ARG A 45 1.19 6.62 8.19
N LEU A 46 1.71 7.71 7.62
CA LEU A 46 2.23 7.71 6.25
C LEU A 46 3.39 6.73 6.10
N ASN A 47 4.33 6.72 7.05
CA ASN A 47 5.45 5.78 7.03
C ASN A 47 4.97 4.33 7.10
N GLU A 48 4.04 4.00 8.01
CA GLU A 48 3.47 2.66 8.12
C GLU A 48 2.78 2.23 6.80
N GLN A 49 2.01 3.13 6.18
CA GLN A 49 1.33 2.84 4.92
C GLN A 49 2.31 2.68 3.76
N GLN A 50 3.40 3.45 3.74
CA GLN A 50 4.45 3.33 2.74
C GLN A 50 5.23 2.02 2.88
N ASP A 51 5.55 1.60 4.11
CA ASP A 51 6.19 0.30 4.38
C ASP A 51 5.30 -0.86 3.94
N ARG A 52 3.99 -0.77 4.22
CA ARG A 52 3.00 -1.74 3.74
C ARG A 52 2.95 -1.78 2.21
N LEU A 53 2.91 -0.63 1.55
CA LEU A 53 2.91 -0.56 0.09
C LEU A 53 4.18 -1.19 -0.50
N ASN A 54 5.35 -0.91 0.08
CA ASN A 54 6.62 -1.49 -0.35
C ASN A 54 6.62 -3.03 -0.23
N ALA A 55 6.08 -3.56 0.86
CA ALA A 55 5.97 -5.01 1.05
C ALA A 55 5.04 -5.66 0.03
N LEU A 56 3.91 -5.03 -0.30
CA LEU A 56 2.97 -5.53 -1.31
C LEU A 56 3.57 -5.47 -2.72
N LEU A 57 4.25 -4.38 -3.09
CA LEU A 57 4.92 -4.27 -4.39
C LEU A 57 6.02 -5.33 -4.55
N LYS A 58 6.75 -5.65 -3.47
CA LYS A 58 7.73 -6.73 -3.50
C LYS A 58 7.07 -8.10 -3.72
N GLN A 59 5.90 -8.34 -3.14
CA GLN A 59 5.13 -9.57 -3.39
C GLN A 59 4.67 -9.65 -4.85
N GLN A 60 4.24 -8.52 -5.43
CA GLN A 60 3.83 -8.45 -6.83
C GLN A 60 5.00 -8.76 -7.76
N GLU A 61 6.17 -8.15 -7.52
CA GLU A 61 7.38 -8.43 -8.30
C GLU A 61 7.76 -9.92 -8.25
N ILE A 62 7.64 -10.57 -7.08
CA ILE A 62 7.89 -12.01 -6.95
C ILE A 62 6.88 -12.82 -7.76
N GLN A 63 5.58 -12.50 -7.66
CA GLN A 63 4.54 -13.19 -8.42
C GLN A 63 4.71 -13.02 -9.94
N GLU A 64 5.07 -11.82 -10.41
CA GLU A 64 5.34 -11.57 -11.82
C GLU A 64 6.54 -12.37 -12.32
N ARG A 65 7.59 -12.49 -11.51
CA ARG A 65 8.78 -13.28 -11.83
C ARG A 65 8.51 -14.78 -11.84
N ASP A 66 7.71 -15.27 -10.89
CA ASP A 66 7.36 -16.68 -10.74
C ASP A 66 6.31 -17.12 -11.80
N GLY A 67 5.43 -16.22 -12.23
CA GLY A 67 4.46 -16.46 -13.30
C GLY A 67 5.02 -16.33 -14.72
N ALA A 68 6.19 -15.69 -14.87
CA ALA A 68 6.91 -15.57 -16.16
C ALA A 68 7.91 -16.73 -16.42
N ALA A 69 8.08 -17.65 -15.47
CA ALA A 69 8.96 -18.81 -15.54
C ALA A 69 8.20 -20.10 -15.91
#